data_AF-A0A6C0UIA1-F1
#
_entry.id   AF-A0A6C0UIA1-F1
#
_cell.length_a   1.000
_cell.length_b   1.000
_cell.length_c   1.000
_cell.angle_alpha   90.00
_cell.angle_beta   90.00
_cell.angle_gamma   90.00
#
_symmetry.space_group_name_H-M   'P 1'
#
loop_
_entity.id
_entity.type
_entity.pdbx_description
1 polymer ?
#
loop_
_entity_poly.entity_id
_entity_poly.type
_entity_poly.pdbx_seq_one_letter_code
_entity_poly.pdbx_strand_id
1 'polypeptide(L)'
;MSLDVAVAVPFKQRGTDQLGEGEFVVALSLDRDWFSPDQAKRLIDVAAGRGLVSRDDGNVVAEFDPAGVTVPEDYEPNQSILREQSAFERILDALVADGHDKQSAVADVNDVQRRLGVSVEAAAALYAKQHGVEVGDAAQKAREKL
;
A
#
# COMPACT_ATOMS: atom_id res chain seq x y z
N MET A 1 -6.20 2.15 -7.30
CA MET A 1 -5.65 2.49 -8.62
C MET A 1 -4.61 3.57 -8.44
N SER A 2 -3.33 3.33 -8.73
CA SER A 2 -2.55 2.09 -8.58
C SER A 2 -1.17 2.59 -8.23
N LEU A 3 -0.86 2.57 -6.93
CA LEU A 3 0.41 2.99 -6.37
C LEU A 3 1.59 2.47 -7.21
N ASP A 4 1.45 1.24 -7.70
CA ASP A 4 2.35 0.54 -8.62
C ASP A 4 2.75 1.38 -9.84
N VAL A 5 1.81 2.09 -10.48
CA VAL A 5 2.08 2.94 -11.65
C VAL A 5 2.90 4.16 -11.24
N ALA A 6 2.54 4.82 -10.13
CA ALA A 6 3.28 5.96 -9.64
C ALA A 6 4.71 5.57 -9.19
N VAL A 7 4.85 4.39 -8.60
CA VAL A 7 6.14 3.82 -8.18
C VAL A 7 6.98 3.40 -9.39
N ALA A 8 6.39 2.83 -10.42
CA ALA A 8 7.10 2.33 -11.61
C ALA A 8 7.70 3.43 -12.49
N VAL A 9 7.10 4.63 -12.50
CA VAL A 9 7.48 5.70 -13.44
C VAL A 9 8.94 6.13 -13.32
N PRO A 10 9.49 6.44 -12.12
CA PRO A 10 10.90 6.77 -11.98
C PRO A 10 11.84 5.69 -12.51
N PHE A 11 11.57 4.43 -12.16
CA PHE A 11 12.35 3.26 -12.62
C PHE A 11 12.30 3.12 -14.15
N LYS A 12 11.11 3.26 -14.73
CA LYS A 12 10.89 3.14 -16.17
C LYS A 12 11.56 4.28 -16.95
N GLN A 13 11.57 5.50 -16.42
CA GLN A 13 12.25 6.65 -17.05
C GLN A 13 13.76 6.45 -17.10
N ARG A 14 14.33 5.77 -16.10
CA ARG A 14 15.76 5.51 -15.99
C ARG A 14 16.18 4.16 -16.57
N GLY A 15 15.23 3.29 -16.87
CA GLY A 15 15.49 1.95 -17.43
C GLY A 15 16.21 1.02 -16.45
N THR A 16 15.97 1.19 -15.14
CA THR A 16 16.61 0.44 -14.05
C THR A 16 15.57 0.06 -13.00
N ASP A 17 15.83 -0.99 -12.25
CA ASP A 17 15.06 -1.44 -11.08
C ASP A 17 15.59 -0.85 -9.76
N GLN A 18 16.72 -0.16 -9.78
CA GLN A 18 17.33 0.51 -8.62
C GLN A 18 17.63 1.98 -8.91
N LEU A 19 17.26 2.86 -7.97
CA LEU A 19 17.47 4.31 -8.06
C LEU A 19 17.90 4.90 -6.72
N GLY A 20 18.68 5.98 -6.73
CA GLY A 20 18.91 6.73 -5.51
C GLY A 20 17.62 7.36 -4.98
N GLU A 21 17.44 7.45 -3.66
CA GLU A 21 16.24 8.07 -3.08
C GLU A 21 16.01 9.51 -3.60
N GLY A 22 17.09 10.30 -3.69
CA GLY A 22 17.00 11.67 -4.24
C GLY A 22 16.59 11.71 -5.71
N GLU A 23 17.03 10.73 -6.49
CA GLU A 23 16.68 10.63 -7.91
C GLU A 23 15.21 10.25 -8.10
N PHE A 24 14.70 9.32 -7.29
CA PHE A 24 13.29 8.96 -7.25
C PHE A 24 12.42 10.18 -6.90
N VAL A 25 12.83 10.95 -5.89
CA VAL A 25 12.13 12.17 -5.47
C VAL A 25 12.12 13.23 -6.58
N VAL A 26 13.26 13.45 -7.24
CA VAL A 26 13.38 14.41 -8.35
C VAL A 26 12.47 14.01 -9.51
N ALA A 27 12.44 12.73 -9.88
CA ALA A 27 11.61 12.26 -11.00
C ALA A 27 10.11 12.53 -10.76
N LEU A 28 9.62 12.34 -9.54
CA LEU A 28 8.21 12.56 -9.22
C LEU A 28 7.85 14.02 -8.95
N SER A 29 8.80 14.82 -8.46
CA SER A 29 8.53 16.21 -8.05
C SER A 29 8.90 17.27 -9.08
N LEU A 30 9.98 17.07 -9.84
CA LEU A 30 10.45 18.04 -10.82
C LEU A 30 10.09 17.63 -12.25
N ASP A 31 10.31 16.37 -12.61
CA ASP A 31 10.09 15.94 -14.00
C ASP A 31 8.59 15.76 -14.30
N ARG A 32 7.81 15.35 -13.30
CA ARG A 32 6.37 15.06 -13.42
C ARG A 32 5.45 16.05 -12.72
N ASP A 33 5.98 16.83 -11.76
CA ASP A 33 5.18 17.73 -10.90
C ASP A 33 3.97 17.03 -10.23
N TRP A 34 4.08 15.73 -9.94
CA TRP A 34 2.99 14.95 -9.34
C TRP A 34 2.94 15.09 -7.82
N PHE A 35 4.10 15.27 -7.20
CA PHE A 35 4.26 15.27 -5.76
C PHE A 35 5.30 16.27 -5.32
N SER A 36 5.13 16.90 -4.16
CA SER A 36 6.23 17.61 -3.51
C SER A 36 7.36 16.65 -3.10
N PRO A 37 8.58 17.13 -2.83
CA PRO A 37 9.68 16.27 -2.38
C PRO A 37 9.35 15.42 -1.15
N ASP A 38 8.60 15.98 -0.20
CA ASP A 38 8.16 15.25 0.99
C ASP A 38 7.07 14.22 0.68
N GLN A 39 6.18 14.52 -0.27
CA GLN A 39 5.17 13.58 -0.74
C GLN A 39 5.80 12.41 -1.51
N ALA A 40 6.85 12.65 -2.30
CA ALA A 40 7.58 11.58 -2.98
C ALA A 40 8.30 10.66 -1.99
N LYS A 41 8.92 11.20 -0.93
CA LYS A 41 9.48 10.38 0.17
C LYS A 41 8.40 9.55 0.86
N ARG A 42 7.24 10.17 1.13
CA ARG A 42 6.09 9.49 1.70
C ARG A 42 5.60 8.35 0.80
N LEU A 43 5.63 8.53 -0.52
CA LEU A 43 5.29 7.48 -1.47
C LEU A 43 6.24 6.29 -1.36
N ILE A 44 7.54 6.53 -1.17
CA ILE A 44 8.53 5.46 -0.93
C ILE A 44 8.19 4.71 0.37
N ASP A 45 7.86 5.41 1.47
CA ASP A 45 7.47 4.75 2.72
C ASP A 45 6.23 3.86 2.54
N VAL A 46 5.22 4.37 1.81
CA VAL A 46 3.98 3.62 1.56
C VAL A 46 4.24 2.43 0.64
N ALA A 47 5.06 2.59 -0.40
CA ALA A 47 5.43 1.53 -1.32
C ALA A 47 6.25 0.44 -0.62
N ALA A 48 7.18 0.82 0.26
CA ALA A 48 7.96 -0.11 1.07
C ALA A 48 7.08 -0.88 2.04
N GLY A 49 6.13 -0.20 2.70
CA GLY A 49 5.13 -0.85 3.56
C GLY A 49 4.20 -1.83 2.83
N ARG A 50 4.15 -1.79 1.49
CA ARG A 50 3.40 -2.74 0.66
C ARG A 50 4.30 -3.76 -0.05
N GLY A 51 5.60 -3.75 0.19
CA GLY A 51 6.56 -4.63 -0.48
C GLY A 51 6.72 -4.37 -1.98
N LEU A 52 6.37 -3.17 -2.46
CA LEU A 52 6.61 -2.77 -3.85
C LEU A 52 8.04 -2.28 -4.07
N VAL A 53 8.66 -1.75 -3.02
CA VAL A 53 10.06 -1.32 -3.03
C VAL A 53 10.75 -1.73 -1.74
N SER A 54 12.06 -1.87 -1.80
CA SER A 54 12.92 -1.97 -0.62
C SER A 54 13.93 -0.83 -0.60
N ARG A 55 14.51 -0.57 0.58
CA ARG A 55 15.60 0.40 0.75
C ARG A 55 16.89 -0.37 0.98
N ASP A 56 17.84 -0.20 0.07
CA ASP A 56 19.16 -0.84 0.13
C ASP A 56 20.26 0.21 -0.04
N ASP A 57 21.08 0.39 0.99
CA ASP A 57 22.22 1.33 1.03
C ASP A 57 21.93 2.75 0.49
N GLY A 58 20.75 3.30 0.82
CA GLY A 58 20.31 4.63 0.37
C GLY A 58 19.67 4.67 -1.02
N ASN A 59 19.53 3.51 -1.66
CA ASN A 59 18.79 3.32 -2.91
C ASN A 59 17.40 2.74 -2.64
N VAL A 60 16.47 3.06 -3.52
CA VAL A 60 15.14 2.47 -3.63
C VAL A 60 15.22 1.40 -4.73
N VAL A 61 14.89 0.16 -4.38
CA VAL A 61 14.88 -0.99 -5.29
C VAL A 61 13.44 -1.41 -5.52
N ALA A 62 13.03 -1.61 -6.77
CA ALA A 62 11.71 -2.13 -7.11
C ALA A 62 11.67 -3.65 -6.89
N GLU A 63 10.65 -4.12 -6.16
CA GLU A 63 10.41 -5.55 -5.88
C GLU A 63 9.46 -6.19 -6.92
N PHE A 64 9.27 -5.50 -8.05
CA PHE A 64 8.44 -5.91 -9.18
C PHE A 64 9.11 -5.49 -10.49
N ASP A 65 8.55 -5.87 -11.65
CA ASP A 65 9.06 -5.42 -12.95
C ASP A 65 8.44 -4.06 -13.36
N PRO A 66 9.16 -2.93 -13.21
CA PRO A 66 8.66 -1.61 -13.60
C PRO A 66 8.55 -1.44 -15.13
N ALA A 67 9.29 -2.21 -15.93
CA ALA A 67 9.28 -2.07 -17.38
C ALA A 67 7.95 -2.59 -17.97
N GLY A 68 7.39 -3.64 -17.37
CA GLY A 68 6.09 -4.21 -17.73
C GLY A 68 4.89 -3.33 -17.36
N VAL A 69 5.07 -2.30 -16.52
CA VAL A 69 3.96 -1.43 -16.11
C VAL A 69 3.56 -0.46 -17.21
N THR A 70 2.29 -0.48 -17.59
CA THR A 70 1.72 0.46 -18.56
C THR A 70 1.32 1.76 -17.84
N VAL A 71 1.87 2.88 -18.30
CA VAL A 71 1.60 4.22 -17.76
C VAL A 71 0.80 4.98 -18.82
N PRO A 72 -0.47 5.32 -18.58
CA PRO A 72 -1.25 6.16 -19.48
C PRO A 72 -0.61 7.54 -19.66
N GLU A 73 -0.76 8.15 -20.85
CA GLU A 73 -0.17 9.47 -21.15
C GLU A 73 -0.69 10.57 -20.22
N ASP A 74 -1.99 10.55 -19.89
CA ASP A 74 -2.66 11.50 -18.99
C ASP A 74 -2.75 11.00 -17.53
N TYR A 75 -1.89 10.06 -17.13
CA TYR A 75 -1.92 9.56 -15.76
C TYR A 75 -1.40 10.63 -14.79
N GLU A 76 -2.24 11.01 -13.83
CA GLU A 76 -1.85 11.81 -12.67
C GLU A 76 -2.28 11.08 -11.39
N PRO A 77 -1.33 10.76 -10.50
CA PRO A 77 -1.65 10.02 -9.29
C PRO A 77 -2.39 10.90 -8.28
N ASN A 78 -3.49 10.39 -7.74
CA ASN A 78 -4.20 11.06 -6.65
C ASN A 78 -3.40 10.98 -5.35
N GLN A 79 -3.33 12.07 -4.57
CA GLN A 79 -2.66 12.10 -3.26
C GLN A 79 -3.14 11.03 -2.27
N SER A 80 -4.33 10.46 -2.47
CA SER A 80 -4.84 9.32 -1.70
C SER A 80 -3.92 8.10 -1.75
N ILE A 81 -3.07 7.95 -2.78
CA ILE A 81 -2.07 6.86 -2.83
C ILE A 81 -0.96 7.00 -1.78
N LEU A 82 -0.77 8.20 -1.22
CA LEU A 82 0.19 8.48 -0.15
C LEU A 82 -0.33 8.10 1.23
N ARG A 83 -1.58 7.64 1.31
CA ARG A 83 -2.15 7.12 2.56
C ARG A 83 -1.63 5.72 2.80
N GLU A 84 -1.11 5.51 4.02
CA GLU A 84 -0.81 4.16 4.48
C GLU A 84 -2.08 3.31 4.43
N GLN A 85 -1.90 2.06 4.02
CA GLN A 85 -2.97 1.08 4.05
C GLN A 85 -3.49 0.94 5.48
N SER A 86 -4.80 1.10 5.65
CA SER A 86 -5.46 0.99 6.95
C SER A 86 -5.30 -0.42 7.52
N ALA A 87 -5.41 -0.57 8.85
CA ALA A 87 -5.33 -1.89 9.48
C ALA A 87 -6.40 -2.84 8.91
N PHE A 88 -7.60 -2.32 8.63
CA PHE A 88 -8.66 -3.06 7.93
C PHE A 88 -8.19 -3.61 6.58
N GLU A 89 -7.65 -2.76 5.70
CA GLU A 89 -7.21 -3.19 4.37
C GLU A 89 -6.06 -4.21 4.45
N ARG A 90 -5.13 -4.06 5.40
CA ARG A 90 -4.05 -5.04 5.62
C ARG A 90 -4.61 -6.40 6.06
N ILE A 91 -5.57 -6.40 6.96
CA ILE A 91 -6.25 -7.61 7.44
C ILE A 91 -7.02 -8.26 6.28
N LEU A 92 -7.70 -7.46 5.46
CA LEU A 92 -8.44 -7.95 4.31
C LEU A 92 -7.52 -8.60 3.26
N ASP A 93 -6.36 -8.01 2.99
CA ASP A 93 -5.38 -8.60 2.06
C ASP A 93 -4.81 -9.92 2.61
N ALA A 94 -4.57 -10.01 3.93
CA ALA A 94 -4.15 -11.27 4.57
C ALA A 94 -5.22 -12.37 4.45
N LEU A 95 -6.50 -12.03 4.66
CA LEU A 95 -7.62 -12.94 4.47
C LEU A 95 -7.70 -13.45 3.02
N VAL A 96 -7.55 -12.54 2.05
CA VAL A 96 -7.56 -12.91 0.62
C VAL A 96 -6.37 -13.79 0.25
N ALA A 97 -5.19 -13.52 0.80
CA ALA A 97 -4.00 -14.34 0.61
C ALA A 97 -4.16 -15.75 1.19
N ASP A 98 -4.93 -15.90 2.28
CA ASP A 98 -5.31 -17.20 2.87
C ASP A 98 -6.44 -17.90 2.09
N GLY A 99 -6.96 -17.27 1.03
CA GLY A 99 -7.95 -17.86 0.11
C GLY A 99 -9.39 -17.44 0.37
N HIS A 100 -9.63 -16.48 1.27
CA HIS A 100 -10.98 -15.92 1.46
C HIS A 100 -11.39 -15.03 0.28
N ASP A 101 -12.67 -15.11 -0.11
CA ASP A 101 -13.23 -14.15 -1.06
C ASP A 101 -13.31 -12.75 -0.43
N LYS A 102 -12.84 -11.74 -1.17
CA LYS A 102 -12.75 -10.37 -0.68
C LYS A 102 -14.12 -9.79 -0.34
N GLN A 103 -15.14 -10.01 -1.19
CA GLN A 103 -16.47 -9.44 -0.98
C GLN A 103 -17.15 -10.07 0.24
N SER A 104 -17.01 -11.39 0.37
CA SER A 104 -17.54 -12.17 1.50
C SER A 104 -16.87 -11.76 2.81
N ALA A 105 -15.54 -11.66 2.84
CA ALA A 105 -14.80 -11.20 4.00
C ALA A 105 -15.22 -9.77 4.43
N VAL A 106 -15.43 -8.86 3.48
CA VAL A 106 -15.94 -7.50 3.78
C VAL A 106 -17.34 -7.55 4.36
N ALA A 107 -18.23 -8.38 3.81
CA ALA A 107 -19.59 -8.52 4.31
C ALA A 107 -19.60 -9.04 5.77
N ASP A 108 -18.85 -10.09 6.04
CA ASP A 108 -18.76 -10.69 7.37
C ASP A 108 -18.15 -9.72 8.40
N VAL A 109 -17.09 -9.00 8.02
CA VAL A 109 -16.48 -7.97 8.89
C VAL A 109 -17.50 -6.88 9.22
N ASN A 110 -18.27 -6.42 8.23
CA ASN A 110 -19.31 -5.41 8.46
C ASN A 110 -20.43 -5.94 9.38
N ASP A 111 -20.78 -7.23 9.28
CA ASP A 111 -21.73 -7.86 10.20
C ASP A 111 -21.18 -7.92 11.62
N VAL A 112 -19.91 -8.30 11.80
CA VAL A 112 -19.22 -8.26 13.10
C VAL A 112 -19.20 -6.83 13.66
N GLN A 113 -18.86 -5.85 12.82
CA GLN A 113 -18.81 -4.44 13.18
C GLN A 113 -20.18 -3.96 13.69
N ARG A 114 -21.25 -4.19 12.93
CA ARG A 114 -22.62 -3.80 13.30
C ARG A 114 -23.10 -4.49 14.56
N ARG A 115 -22.83 -5.80 14.68
CA ARG A 115 -23.27 -6.62 15.82
C ARG A 115 -22.61 -6.21 17.13
N LEU A 116 -21.34 -5.82 17.08
CA LEU A 116 -20.55 -5.49 18.28
C LEU A 116 -20.40 -3.99 18.52
N GLY A 117 -20.80 -3.14 17.57
CA GLY A 117 -20.69 -1.68 17.68
C GLY A 117 -19.24 -1.19 17.75
N VAL A 118 -18.30 -1.90 17.13
CA VAL A 118 -16.86 -1.59 17.17
C VAL A 118 -16.39 -0.91 15.88
N SER A 119 -15.15 -0.43 15.85
CA SER A 119 -14.51 0.04 14.62
C SER A 119 -14.36 -1.08 13.59
N VAL A 120 -14.31 -0.73 12.31
CA VAL A 120 -14.15 -1.71 11.21
C VAL A 120 -12.80 -2.43 11.33
N GLU A 121 -11.76 -1.74 11.80
CA GLU A 121 -10.45 -2.36 12.06
C GLU A 121 -10.53 -3.41 13.18
N ALA A 122 -11.24 -3.13 14.27
CA ALA A 122 -11.43 -4.08 15.36
C ALA A 122 -12.27 -5.29 14.94
N ALA A 123 -13.33 -5.05 14.16
CA ALA A 123 -14.16 -6.12 13.60
C ALA A 123 -13.35 -7.04 12.67
N ALA A 124 -12.50 -6.45 11.82
CA ALA A 124 -11.62 -7.21 10.93
C ALA A 124 -10.59 -8.04 11.69
N ALA A 125 -9.95 -7.45 12.70
CA ALA A 125 -8.97 -8.17 13.52
C ALA A 125 -9.62 -9.36 14.25
N LEU A 126 -10.85 -9.18 14.74
CA LEU A 126 -11.62 -10.26 15.35
C LEU A 126 -11.99 -11.35 14.34
N TYR A 127 -12.45 -10.98 13.15
CA TYR A 127 -12.82 -11.92 12.10
C TYR A 127 -11.61 -12.75 11.65
N ALA A 128 -10.48 -12.11 11.38
CA ALA A 128 -9.24 -12.79 11.00
C ALA A 128 -8.78 -13.78 12.09
N LYS A 129 -8.82 -13.36 13.35
CA LYS A 129 -8.50 -14.24 14.48
C LYS A 129 -9.45 -15.44 14.58
N GLN A 130 -10.74 -15.28 14.30
CA GLN A 130 -11.71 -16.39 14.31
C GLN A 130 -11.44 -17.42 13.20
N HIS A 131 -10.86 -16.98 12.08
CA HIS A 131 -10.51 -17.84 10.95
C HIS A 131 -9.07 -18.34 10.98
N GLY A 132 -8.32 -18.05 12.06
CA GLY A 132 -6.94 -18.51 12.22
C GLY A 132 -5.93 -17.78 11.34
N VAL A 133 -6.29 -16.62 10.78
CA VAL A 133 -5.40 -15.80 9.96
C VAL A 133 -4.58 -14.88 10.86
N GLU A 134 -3.26 -15.09 10.86
CA GLU A 134 -2.30 -14.28 11.59
C GLU A 134 -2.15 -12.90 10.94
N VAL A 135 -2.59 -11.85 11.64
CA VAL A 135 -2.63 -10.47 11.12
C VAL A 135 -1.64 -9.52 11.81
N GLY A 136 -0.72 -10.06 12.61
CA GLY A 136 0.44 -9.35 13.18
C GLY A 136 0.16 -7.93 13.70
N ASP A 137 1.00 -6.98 13.30
CA ASP A 137 0.93 -5.56 13.69
C ASP A 137 -0.40 -4.87 13.32
N ALA A 138 -1.14 -5.38 12.33
CA ALA A 138 -2.43 -4.79 11.94
C ALA A 138 -3.48 -4.97 13.04
N ALA A 139 -3.49 -6.12 13.73
CA ALA A 139 -4.36 -6.32 14.89
C ALA A 139 -3.98 -5.43 16.07
N GLN A 140 -2.69 -5.13 16.26
CA GLN A 140 -2.26 -4.20 17.30
C GLN A 140 -2.73 -2.77 17.01
N LYS A 141 -2.56 -2.29 15.78
CA LYS A 141 -3.07 -0.97 15.34
C LYS A 141 -4.59 -0.86 15.44
N ALA A 142 -5.32 -1.95 15.20
CA ALA A 142 -6.78 -1.97 15.34
C ALA A 142 -7.22 -1.77 16.80
N ARG A 143 -6.48 -2.34 17.76
CA ARG A 143 -6.77 -2.21 19.20
C ARG A 143 -6.61 -0.79 19.73
N GLU A 144 -5.72 0.01 19.16
CA GLU A 144 -5.52 1.42 19.54
C GLU A 144 -6.69 2.32 19.11
N LYS A 145 -7.57 1.83 18.23
CA LYS A 145 -8.73 2.55 17.67
C LYS A 145 -10.09 2.00 18.14
N LEU A 146 -10.11 1.24 19.23
CA LEU A 146 -11.34 0.83 19.93
C LEU A 146 -11.96 2.03 20.65
#